data_AF-A0A2D3PUA7-F1
#
_entry.id   AF-A0A2D3PUA7-F1
#
_cell.length_a   1.000
_cell.length_b   1.000
_cell.length_c   1.000
_cell.angle_alpha   90.00
_cell.angle_beta   90.00
_cell.angle_gamma   90.00
#
_symmetry.space_group_name_H-M   'P 1'
#
loop_
_entity.id
_entity.type
_entity.pdbx_description
1 polymer ?
#
loop_
_entity_poly.entity_id
_entity_poly.type
_entity_poly.pdbx_seq_one_letter_code
_entity_poly.pdbx_strand_id
1 'polypeptide(L)'
;MAIEVNLEKYGYKKKGFLGFSWTAFFFNFFVPLFRLDFLGFFIFISPYLIIAVIVSFILITGVNDENTILVSSVISLILKLISRLVLPFYYNKMYTRKLLKQGYLPPVDDDYSNAILKGTGYLEYTDEDLLDKEKMERYKVIIEEYENERKKDMHTIIIVFALIGVLIAFFYFMASYS
;
A
#
# COMPACT_ATOMS: atom_id res chain seq x y z
N MET A 1 -0.61 -11.53 3.95
CA MET A 1 -1.75 -10.59 4.13
C MET A 1 -1.24 -9.37 4.88
N ALA A 2 -1.92 -8.22 4.78
CA ALA A 2 -1.55 -7.06 5.57
C ALA A 2 -1.84 -7.32 7.05
N ILE A 3 -0.94 -6.89 7.92
CA ILE A 3 -1.06 -7.01 9.37
C ILE A 3 -1.95 -5.88 9.85
N GLU A 4 -2.98 -6.21 10.61
CA GLU A 4 -3.95 -5.24 11.11
C GLU A 4 -3.60 -4.85 12.55
N VAL A 5 -3.69 -3.56 12.86
CA VAL A 5 -3.52 -3.04 14.23
C VAL A 5 -4.73 -2.22 14.62
N ASN A 6 -5.15 -2.33 15.87
CA ASN A 6 -6.24 -1.53 16.41
C ASN A 6 -5.71 -0.17 16.82
N LEU A 7 -6.44 0.88 16.46
CA LEU A 7 -6.17 2.23 16.90
C LEU A 7 -7.45 2.86 17.44
N GLU A 8 -7.32 3.71 18.45
CA GLU A 8 -8.42 4.37 19.12
C GLU A 8 -8.10 5.85 19.37
N LYS A 9 -9.12 6.69 19.27
CA LYS A 9 -9.08 8.10 19.67
C LYS A 9 -10.44 8.50 20.20
N TYR A 10 -10.53 8.93 21.46
CA TYR A 10 -11.78 9.36 22.11
C TYR A 10 -12.94 8.35 21.95
N GLY A 11 -12.67 7.04 22.11
CA GLY A 11 -13.67 5.98 21.92
C GLY A 11 -13.92 5.58 20.45
N TYR A 12 -13.41 6.35 19.47
CA TYR A 12 -13.54 6.01 18.06
C TYR A 12 -12.45 5.03 17.64
N LYS A 13 -12.85 3.82 17.28
CA LYS A 13 -11.94 2.76 16.81
C LYS A 13 -11.73 2.82 15.30
N LYS A 14 -10.47 2.67 14.89
CA LYS A 14 -10.05 2.52 13.49
C LYS A 14 -9.03 1.40 13.37
N LYS A 15 -8.94 0.81 12.19
CA LYS A 15 -7.91 -0.18 11.87
C LYS A 15 -6.76 0.48 11.11
N GLY A 16 -5.55 0.25 11.58
CA GLY A 16 -4.30 0.49 10.85
C GLY A 16 -3.85 -0.80 10.15
N PHE A 17 -3.02 -0.65 9.12
CA PHE A 17 -2.50 -1.77 8.35
C PHE A 17 -0.99 -1.61 8.11
N LEU A 18 -0.26 -2.71 8.21
CA LEU A 18 1.18 -2.79 7.93
C LEU A 18 1.45 -3.84 6.85
N GLY A 19 2.47 -3.59 6.03
CA GLY A 19 2.82 -4.46 4.92
C GLY A 19 2.13 -4.13 3.59
N PHE A 20 2.29 -5.01 2.60
CA PHE A 20 1.77 -4.79 1.24
C PHE A 20 0.24 -4.76 1.22
N SER A 21 -0.33 -3.80 0.51
CA SER A 21 -1.78 -3.67 0.38
C SER A 21 -2.31 -4.50 -0.79
N TRP A 22 -2.59 -5.78 -0.54
CA TRP A 22 -3.25 -6.65 -1.51
C TRP A 22 -4.56 -6.08 -2.03
N THR A 23 -5.36 -5.47 -1.15
CA THR A 23 -6.62 -4.83 -1.54
C THR A 23 -6.38 -3.66 -2.49
N ALA A 24 -5.39 -2.79 -2.22
CA ALA A 24 -5.10 -1.67 -3.11
C ALA A 24 -4.49 -2.13 -4.43
N PHE A 25 -3.74 -3.24 -4.44
CA PHE A 25 -3.23 -3.83 -5.68
C PHE A 25 -4.35 -4.27 -6.64
N PHE A 26 -5.41 -4.89 -6.12
CA PHE A 26 -6.54 -5.33 -6.94
C PHE A 26 -7.57 -4.24 -7.23
N PHE A 27 -7.86 -3.36 -6.25
CA PHE A 27 -8.96 -2.40 -6.32
C PHE A 27 -8.52 -0.92 -6.41
N ASN A 28 -7.22 -0.63 -6.42
CA ASN A 28 -6.65 0.69 -6.67
C ASN A 28 -7.29 1.80 -5.79
N PHE A 29 -7.72 2.93 -6.39
CA PHE A 29 -8.30 4.08 -5.67
C PHE A 29 -9.60 3.78 -4.90
N PHE A 30 -10.29 2.66 -5.16
CA PHE A 30 -11.48 2.30 -4.39
C PHE A 30 -11.16 2.01 -2.92
N VAL A 31 -9.97 1.48 -2.63
CA VAL A 31 -9.57 1.17 -1.25
C VAL A 31 -9.47 2.41 -0.37
N PRO A 32 -8.70 3.46 -0.74
CA PRO A 32 -8.71 4.69 0.05
C PRO A 32 -10.08 5.37 0.08
N LEU A 33 -10.90 5.26 -0.97
CA LEU A 33 -12.25 5.82 -0.96
C LEU A 33 -13.13 5.16 0.09
N PHE A 34 -13.18 3.82 0.16
CA PHE A 34 -13.96 3.09 1.16
C PHE A 34 -13.43 3.25 2.58
N ARG A 35 -12.13 3.51 2.73
CA ARG A 35 -11.51 3.85 4.02
C ARG A 35 -11.72 5.32 4.43
N LEU A 36 -12.42 6.11 3.60
CA LEU A 36 -12.59 7.56 3.77
C LEU A 36 -11.24 8.30 3.90
N ASP A 37 -10.21 7.78 3.23
CA ASP A 37 -8.89 8.37 3.15
C ASP A 37 -8.76 9.19 1.86
N PHE A 38 -9.31 10.41 1.87
CA PHE A 38 -9.31 11.28 0.69
C PHE A 38 -7.89 11.62 0.19
N LEU A 39 -6.91 11.75 1.09
CA LEU A 39 -5.52 12.00 0.68
C LEU A 39 -4.96 10.80 -0.11
N GLY A 40 -5.15 9.58 0.41
CA GLY A 40 -4.83 8.36 -0.32
C GLY A 40 -5.58 8.26 -1.64
N PHE A 41 -6.87 8.60 -1.66
CA PHE A 41 -7.70 8.59 -2.87
C PHE A 41 -7.12 9.51 -3.95
N PHE A 42 -6.75 10.75 -3.60
CA PHE A 42 -6.13 11.67 -4.53
C PHE A 42 -4.75 11.20 -5.00
N ILE A 43 -3.94 10.58 -4.14
CA ILE A 43 -2.66 9.98 -4.53
C ILE A 43 -2.86 8.86 -5.56
N PHE A 44 -3.86 8.01 -5.37
CA PHE A 44 -4.14 6.90 -6.27
C PHE A 44 -4.74 7.35 -7.62
N ILE A 45 -5.59 8.39 -7.61
CA ILE A 45 -6.25 8.88 -8.82
C ILE A 45 -5.38 9.86 -9.62
N SER A 46 -4.40 10.52 -9.00
CA SER A 46 -3.59 11.56 -9.64
C SER A 46 -2.89 11.12 -10.94
N PRO A 47 -2.36 9.89 -11.10
CA PRO A 47 -1.77 9.47 -12.36
C PRO A 47 -2.80 9.44 -13.49
N TYR A 48 -4.06 9.08 -13.20
CA TYR A 48 -5.15 9.08 -14.18
C TYR A 48 -5.61 10.49 -14.54
N LEU A 49 -5.61 11.42 -13.58
CA LEU A 49 -5.91 12.82 -13.84
C LEU A 49 -4.85 13.45 -14.75
N ILE A 50 -3.56 13.15 -14.52
CA ILE A 50 -2.45 13.62 -15.37
C ILE A 50 -2.63 13.08 -16.80
N ILE A 51 -2.95 11.79 -16.94
CA ILE A 51 -3.23 11.19 -18.26
C ILE A 51 -4.41 11.89 -18.95
N ALA A 52 -5.50 12.14 -18.22
CA ALA A 52 -6.66 12.81 -18.77
C ALA A 52 -6.32 14.22 -19.28
N VAL A 53 -5.46 14.96 -18.57
CA VAL A 53 -4.97 16.27 -19.01
C VAL A 53 -4.12 16.15 -20.28
N ILE A 54 -3.17 15.20 -20.34
CA ILE A 54 -2.33 14.95 -21.53
C ILE A 54 -3.20 14.63 -22.74
N VAL A 55 -4.15 13.70 -22.60
CA VAL A 55 -5.05 13.31 -23.68
C VAL A 55 -5.92 14.49 -24.13
N SER A 56 -6.49 15.23 -23.19
CA SER A 56 -7.32 16.41 -23.51
C SER A 56 -6.51 17.47 -24.25
N PHE A 57 -5.25 17.69 -23.85
CA PHE A 57 -4.36 18.64 -24.52
C PHE A 57 -4.10 18.24 -25.98
N ILE A 58 -3.78 16.97 -26.24
CA ILE A 58 -3.57 16.46 -27.61
C ILE A 58 -4.84 16.64 -28.46
N LEU A 59 -6.01 16.32 -27.90
CA LEU A 59 -7.30 16.46 -28.59
C LEU A 59 -7.63 17.92 -28.91
N ILE A 60 -7.43 18.83 -27.96
CA ILE A 60 -7.74 20.26 -28.12
C ILE A 60 -6.81 20.91 -29.14
N THR A 61 -5.52 20.57 -29.09
CA THR A 61 -4.51 21.15 -29.99
C THR A 61 -4.49 20.51 -31.37
N GLY A 62 -5.15 19.36 -31.55
CA GLY A 62 -5.19 18.62 -32.82
C GLY A 62 -3.82 18.04 -33.19
N VAL A 63 -2.93 17.83 -32.22
CA VAL A 63 -1.60 17.24 -32.48
C VAL A 63 -1.77 15.82 -33.01
N ASN A 64 -1.32 15.60 -34.24
CA ASN A 64 -1.36 14.30 -34.92
C ASN A 64 0.05 13.78 -35.28
N ASP A 65 1.06 14.26 -34.57
CA ASP A 65 2.43 13.76 -34.71
C ASP A 65 2.57 12.40 -34.02
N GLU A 66 3.00 11.39 -34.78
CA GLU A 66 3.10 10.00 -34.33
C GLU A 66 4.04 9.86 -33.12
N ASN A 67 5.17 10.56 -33.13
CA ASN A 67 6.14 10.53 -32.03
C ASN A 67 5.52 11.08 -30.73
N THR A 68 4.81 12.19 -30.81
CA THR A 68 4.14 12.80 -29.66
C THR A 68 3.07 11.88 -29.07
N ILE A 69 2.28 11.24 -29.92
CA ILE A 69 1.25 10.27 -29.50
C ILE A 69 1.91 9.05 -28.84
N LEU A 70 2.98 8.51 -29.42
CA LEU A 70 3.73 7.37 -28.89
C LEU A 70 4.32 7.68 -27.51
N VAL A 71 5.04 8.80 -27.38
CA VAL A 71 5.64 9.23 -26.10
C VAL A 71 4.56 9.43 -25.03
N SER A 72 3.46 10.09 -25.38
CA SER A 72 2.32 10.31 -24.46
C SER A 72 1.68 9.00 -24.03
N SER A 73 1.59 8.01 -24.93
CA SER A 73 1.07 6.67 -24.65
C SER A 73 1.99 5.89 -23.70
N VAL A 74 3.30 5.95 -23.92
CA VAL A 74 4.31 5.33 -23.04
C VAL A 74 4.28 5.96 -21.64
N ILE A 75 4.25 7.29 -21.55
CA ILE A 75 4.13 8.00 -20.26
C ILE A 75 2.84 7.59 -19.54
N SER A 76 1.73 7.52 -20.28
CA SER A 76 0.44 7.11 -19.71
C SER A 76 0.46 5.67 -19.21
N LEU A 77 1.14 4.77 -19.90
CA LEU A 77 1.32 3.39 -19.46
C LEU A 77 2.14 3.35 -18.16
N ILE A 78 3.27 4.06 -18.09
CA ILE A 78 4.12 4.13 -16.90
C ILE A 78 3.33 4.66 -15.70
N LEU A 79 2.57 5.74 -15.87
CA LEU A 79 1.73 6.32 -14.81
C LEU A 79 0.69 5.32 -14.28
N LYS A 80 0.04 4.55 -15.17
CA LYS A 80 -0.90 3.48 -14.79
C LYS A 80 -0.19 2.36 -14.02
N LEU A 81 1.00 1.95 -14.46
CA LEU A 81 1.79 0.90 -13.80
C LEU A 81 2.28 1.34 -12.42
N ILE A 82 2.74 2.59 -12.26
CA ILE A 82 3.12 3.13 -10.95
C ILE A 82 1.92 3.10 -10.00
N SER A 83 0.76 3.59 -10.44
CA SER A 83 -0.46 3.58 -9.63
C SER A 83 -0.80 2.17 -9.15
N ARG A 84 -0.77 1.19 -10.05
CA ARG A 84 -1.26 -0.16 -9.78
C ARG A 84 -0.25 -1.08 -9.09
N LEU A 85 1.04 -0.93 -9.37
CA LEU A 85 2.08 -1.85 -8.90
C LEU A 85 2.91 -1.26 -7.76
N VAL A 86 3.14 0.05 -7.74
CA VAL A 86 4.06 0.68 -6.78
C VAL A 86 3.30 1.19 -5.54
N LEU A 87 2.19 1.92 -5.72
CA LEU A 87 1.45 2.50 -4.59
C LEU A 87 0.98 1.47 -3.54
N PRO A 88 0.56 0.23 -3.89
CA PRO A 88 0.16 -0.76 -2.89
C PRO A 88 1.24 -1.12 -1.86
N PHE A 89 2.53 -1.01 -2.22
CA PHE A 89 3.64 -1.20 -1.27
C PHE A 89 3.69 -0.12 -0.19
N TYR A 90 3.31 1.10 -0.54
CA TYR A 90 3.44 2.27 0.34
C TYR A 90 2.13 2.62 1.05
N TYR A 91 0.98 2.26 0.47
CA TYR A 91 -0.31 2.76 0.90
C TYR A 91 -0.62 2.48 2.37
N ASN A 92 -0.51 1.23 2.82
CA ASN A 92 -0.80 0.86 4.21
C ASN A 92 0.09 1.63 5.21
N LYS A 93 1.39 1.75 4.90
CA LYS A 93 2.34 2.54 5.71
C LYS A 93 1.94 4.01 5.80
N MET A 94 1.59 4.63 4.68
CA MET A 94 1.14 6.04 4.64
C MET A 94 -0.16 6.22 5.43
N TYR A 95 -1.13 5.32 5.22
CA TYR A 95 -2.43 5.34 5.88
C TYR A 95 -2.31 5.22 7.41
N THR A 96 -1.56 4.23 7.90
CA THR A 96 -1.35 4.01 9.33
C THR A 96 -0.59 5.17 9.97
N ARG A 97 0.47 5.68 9.33
CA ARG A 97 1.18 6.87 9.83
C ARG A 97 0.28 8.10 9.88
N LYS A 98 -0.63 8.28 8.92
CA LYS A 98 -1.59 9.36 8.94
C LYS A 98 -2.55 9.24 10.13
N LEU A 99 -3.04 8.05 10.43
CA LEU A 99 -3.90 7.83 11.61
C LEU A 99 -3.17 8.15 12.92
N LEU A 100 -1.93 7.68 13.07
CA LEU A 100 -1.10 7.97 14.24
C LEU A 100 -0.88 9.48 14.41
N LYS A 101 -0.55 10.20 13.32
CA LYS A 101 -0.44 11.67 13.32
C LYS A 101 -1.74 12.39 13.68
N GLN A 102 -2.89 11.77 13.41
CA GLN A 102 -4.20 12.29 13.81
C GLN A 102 -4.52 12.00 15.27
N GLY A 103 -3.65 11.32 16.02
CA GLY A 103 -3.82 10.99 17.44
C GLY A 103 -4.58 9.70 17.70
N TYR A 104 -4.74 8.83 16.68
CA TYR A 104 -5.22 7.47 16.89
C TYR A 104 -4.05 6.61 17.38
N LEU A 105 -4.12 6.10 18.61
CA LEU A 105 -3.07 5.29 19.23
C LEU A 105 -3.61 3.88 19.52
N PRO A 106 -2.76 2.86 19.59
CA PRO A 106 -3.20 1.54 20.06
C PRO A 106 -3.75 1.63 21.49
N PRO A 107 -4.84 0.94 21.83
CA PRO A 107 -5.31 0.83 23.21
C PRO A 107 -4.20 0.32 24.14
N VAL A 108 -4.17 0.78 25.39
CA VAL A 108 -3.08 0.45 26.34
C VAL A 108 -3.03 -1.04 26.66
N ASP A 109 -4.17 -1.70 26.66
CA ASP A 109 -4.38 -3.13 26.91
C ASP A 109 -4.19 -4.02 25.67
N ASP A 110 -3.99 -3.42 24.49
CA ASP A 110 -3.72 -4.15 23.25
C ASP A 110 -2.20 -4.36 23.06
N ASP A 111 -1.65 -5.36 23.76
CA ASP A 111 -0.24 -5.75 23.68
C ASP A 111 0.19 -6.03 22.24
N TYR A 112 -0.68 -6.62 21.41
CA TYR A 112 -0.37 -6.92 20.01
C TYR A 112 -0.15 -5.65 19.20
N SER A 113 -1.12 -4.75 19.16
CA SER A 113 -1.01 -3.51 18.37
C SER A 113 0.13 -2.63 18.87
N ASN A 114 0.36 -2.56 20.18
CA ASN A 114 1.49 -1.84 20.75
C ASN A 114 2.83 -2.46 20.36
N ALA A 115 2.99 -3.78 20.50
CA ALA A 115 4.21 -4.50 20.12
C ALA A 115 4.53 -4.23 18.66
N ILE A 116 3.57 -4.44 17.76
CA ILE A 116 3.73 -4.26 16.32
C ILE A 116 4.15 -2.82 15.99
N LEU A 117 3.42 -1.83 16.49
CA LEU A 117 3.69 -0.42 16.15
C LEU A 117 5.02 0.08 16.72
N LYS A 118 5.39 -0.34 17.94
CA LYS A 118 6.66 0.06 18.56
C LYS A 118 7.84 -0.69 17.96
N GLY A 119 7.74 -2.01 17.81
CA GLY A 119 8.79 -2.84 17.23
C GLY A 119 9.06 -2.58 15.76
N THR A 120 8.09 -2.03 15.01
CA THR A 120 8.29 -1.61 13.62
C THR A 120 8.64 -0.12 13.46
N GLY A 121 8.82 0.62 14.56
CA GLY A 121 9.23 2.03 14.55
C GLY A 121 8.15 3.01 14.07
N TYR A 122 6.88 2.66 14.20
CA TYR A 122 5.77 3.61 14.03
C TYR A 122 5.52 4.41 15.30
N LEU A 123 5.83 3.84 16.45
CA LEU A 123 5.82 4.45 17.77
C LEU A 123 7.13 4.13 18.49
N GLU A 124 7.47 4.93 19.49
CA GLU A 124 8.62 4.66 20.35
C GLU A 124 8.19 3.83 21.56
N TYR A 125 9.12 3.04 22.09
CA TYR A 125 8.98 2.42 23.40
C TYR A 125 9.09 3.50 24.48
N THR A 126 8.24 3.41 25.51
CA THR A 126 8.38 4.27 26.69
C THR A 126 9.39 3.66 27.66
N ASP A 127 9.97 4.49 28.53
CA ASP A 127 10.87 3.98 29.58
C ASP A 127 10.17 2.94 30.47
N GLU A 128 8.87 3.11 30.72
CA GLU A 128 8.04 2.14 31.44
C GLU A 128 7.94 0.79 30.73
N ASP A 129 7.77 0.78 29.40
CA ASP A 129 7.77 -0.46 28.62
C ASP A 129 9.11 -1.20 28.78
N LEU A 130 10.23 -0.48 28.73
CA LEU A 130 11.58 -1.04 28.78
C LEU A 130 11.95 -1.60 30.16
N LEU A 131 11.32 -1.09 31.22
CA LEU A 131 11.48 -1.60 32.58
C LEU A 131 10.70 -2.90 32.83
N ASP A 132 9.58 -3.10 32.11
CA ASP A 132 8.76 -4.30 32.21
C ASP A 132 9.31 -5.44 31.32
N LYS A 133 10.21 -6.24 31.91
CA LYS A 133 10.83 -7.39 31.22
C LYS A 133 9.81 -8.39 30.70
N GLU A 134 8.75 -8.67 31.45
CA GLU A 134 7.76 -9.66 31.05
C GLU A 134 7.01 -9.20 29.79
N LYS A 135 6.63 -7.92 29.75
CA LYS A 135 6.01 -7.29 28.58
C LYS A 135 6.94 -7.28 27.38
N MET A 136 8.23 -6.97 27.57
CA MET A 136 9.21 -6.97 26.48
C MET A 136 9.44 -8.37 25.90
N GLU A 137 9.43 -9.42 26.73
CA GLU A 137 9.49 -10.80 26.27
C GLU A 137 8.26 -11.16 25.42
N ARG A 138 7.05 -10.76 25.85
CA ARG A 138 5.82 -10.95 25.04
C ARG A 138 5.89 -10.22 23.71
N TYR A 139 6.35 -8.97 23.73
CA TYR A 139 6.50 -8.16 22.52
C TYR A 139 7.50 -8.77 21.53
N LYS A 140 8.60 -9.33 22.03
CA LYS A 140 9.59 -10.02 21.20
C LYS A 140 8.97 -11.20 20.45
N VAL A 141 8.16 -12.02 21.12
CA VAL A 141 7.43 -13.14 20.48
C VAL A 141 6.47 -12.64 19.41
N ILE A 142 5.70 -11.59 19.70
CA ILE A 142 4.77 -10.99 18.74
C ILE A 142 5.51 -10.44 17.51
N ILE A 143 6.64 -9.78 17.72
CA ILE A 143 7.46 -9.23 16.62
C ILE A 143 8.10 -10.34 15.79
N GLU A 144 8.57 -11.42 16.41
CA GLU A 144 9.10 -12.58 15.69
C GLU A 144 8.03 -13.23 14.80
N GLU A 145 6.80 -13.40 15.33
CA GLU A 145 5.66 -13.88 14.56
C GLU A 145 5.35 -12.95 13.39
N TYR A 146 5.28 -11.64 13.64
CA TYR A 146 5.10 -10.63 12.60
C TYR A 146 6.17 -10.72 11.51
N GLU A 147 7.44 -10.83 11.86
CA GLU A 147 8.53 -10.95 10.89
C GLU A 147 8.41 -12.22 10.03
N ASN A 148 8.00 -13.33 10.63
CA ASN A 148 7.74 -14.57 9.92
C ASN A 148 6.56 -14.44 8.94
N GLU A 149 5.47 -13.78 9.35
CA GLU A 149 4.36 -13.46 8.47
C GLU A 149 4.76 -12.51 7.34
N ARG A 150 5.60 -11.51 7.62
CA ARG A 150 6.16 -10.59 6.60
C ARG A 150 7.02 -11.31 5.58
N LYS A 151 7.85 -12.28 5.99
CA LYS A 151 8.64 -13.12 5.07
C LYS A 151 7.72 -13.95 4.17
N LYS A 152 6.68 -14.59 4.73
CA LYS A 152 5.68 -15.34 3.95
C LYS A 152 4.92 -14.45 2.96
N ASP A 153 4.53 -13.25 3.38
CA ASP A 153 3.87 -12.27 2.52
C ASP A 153 4.78 -11.85 1.36
N MET A 154 6.07 -11.64 1.63
CA MET A 154 7.06 -11.32 0.59
C MET A 154 7.22 -12.47 -0.43
N HIS A 155 7.28 -13.72 0.01
CA HIS A 155 7.26 -14.87 -0.91
C HIS A 155 5.98 -14.90 -1.75
N THR A 156 4.83 -14.62 -1.14
CA THR A 156 3.55 -14.56 -1.85
C THR A 156 3.55 -13.47 -2.93
N ILE A 157 4.10 -12.28 -2.63
CA ILE A 157 4.28 -11.20 -3.61
C ILE A 157 5.12 -11.69 -4.79
N ILE A 158 6.29 -12.27 -4.53
CA ILE A 158 7.19 -12.76 -5.58
C ILE A 158 6.47 -13.78 -6.49
N ILE A 159 5.76 -14.75 -5.90
CA ILE A 159 5.01 -15.76 -6.65
C ILE A 159 3.93 -15.11 -7.53
N VAL A 160 3.14 -14.18 -6.99
CA VAL A 160 2.09 -13.50 -7.77
C VAL A 160 2.68 -12.73 -8.94
N PHE A 161 3.78 -11.99 -8.75
CA PHE A 161 4.43 -11.26 -9.84
C PHE A 161 5.06 -12.21 -10.88
N ALA A 162 5.64 -13.32 -10.45
CA ALA A 162 6.14 -14.36 -11.37
C ALA A 162 5.00 -14.95 -12.21
N LEU A 163 3.86 -15.28 -11.59
CA LEU A 163 2.68 -15.78 -12.30
C LEU A 163 2.12 -14.76 -13.30
N ILE A 164 2.08 -13.47 -12.94
CA ILE A 164 1.71 -12.40 -13.89
C ILE A 164 2.66 -12.39 -15.08
N GLY A 165 3.97 -12.50 -14.86
CA GLY A 165 4.96 -12.59 -15.93
C GLY A 165 4.75 -13.79 -16.85
N VAL A 166 4.51 -14.98 -16.27
CA VAL A 166 4.20 -16.20 -17.03
C VAL A 166 2.93 -16.04 -17.86
N LEU A 167 1.86 -15.46 -17.28
CA LEU A 167 0.61 -15.20 -17.99
C LEU A 167 0.82 -14.24 -19.17
N ILE A 168 1.59 -13.17 -18.99
CA ILE A 168 1.92 -12.24 -20.08
C ILE A 168 2.69 -12.97 -21.20
N ALA A 169 3.69 -13.78 -20.85
CA ALA A 169 4.46 -14.56 -21.83
C ALA A 169 3.58 -15.57 -22.58
N PHE A 170 2.64 -16.23 -21.88
CA PHE A 170 1.69 -17.14 -22.47
C PHE A 170 0.76 -16.44 -23.46
N PHE A 171 0.16 -15.30 -23.09
CA PHE A 171 -0.67 -14.52 -24.00
C PHE A 171 0.10 -13.99 -25.21
N TYR A 172 1.34 -13.56 -25.01
CA TYR A 172 2.22 -13.14 -26.11
C TYR A 172 2.51 -14.29 -27.08
N PHE A 173 2.83 -15.48 -26.55
CA PHE A 173 3.02 -16.69 -27.36
C PHE A 173 1.75 -17.01 -28.16
N MET A 174 0.58 -17.05 -27.52
CA MET A 174 -0.69 -17.31 -28.21
C MET A 174 -0.98 -16.30 -29.34
N ALA A 175 -0.71 -15.02 -29.11
CA ALA A 175 -0.88 -13.97 -30.12
C ALA A 175 0.09 -14.07 -31.30
N SER A 176 1.25 -14.73 -31.14
CA SER A 176 2.19 -14.95 -32.25
C SER A 176 1.76 -16.04 -33.25
N TYR A 177 0.78 -16.87 -32.88
CA TYR A 177 0.21 -17.92 -33.74
C TYR A 177 -1.19 -17.58 -34.27
N SER A 178 -1.71 -16.38 -33.98
CA SER A 178 -2.96 -15.85 -34.55
C SER A 178 -2.68 -14.91 -35.72
#